data_AF-A0A2S9YZU8-F1
#
_entry.id   AF-A0A2S9YZU8-F1
#
_cell.length_a   1.000
_cell.length_b   1.000
_cell.length_c   1.000
_cell.angle_alpha   90.00
_cell.angle_beta   90.00
_cell.angle_gamma   90.00
#
_symmetry.space_group_name_H-M   'P 1'
#
loop_
_entity.id
_entity.type
_entity.pdbx_description
1 polymer ?
#
loop_
_entity_poly.entity_id
_entity_poly.type
_entity_poly.pdbx_seq_one_letter_code
_entity_poly.pdbx_strand_id
1 'polypeptide(L)'
;MPFTTHETLPPQKMPRRTKGLRELTAYRDAMHKNPGLWIGADFHDLRPGQRIASHRSNPMSSIAVLIRKHKHPFDDGHTYEAYCRGVRLYARLVPDEEKEQQ
;
A
#
# COMPACT_ATOMS: atom_id res chain seq x y z
N MET A 1 -2.41 22.59 39.29
CA MET A 1 -2.42 22.32 37.83
C MET A 1 -3.86 22.11 37.42
N PRO A 2 -4.46 22.90 36.51
CA PRO A 2 -5.86 22.69 36.15
C PRO A 2 -5.94 21.56 35.12
N PHE A 3 -6.56 20.46 35.50
CA PHE A 3 -6.93 19.40 34.57
C PHE A 3 -8.11 19.88 33.72
N THR A 4 -8.10 19.59 32.42
CA THR A 4 -9.18 19.94 31.51
C THR A 4 -10.17 18.79 31.41
N THR A 5 -11.42 19.02 31.81
CA THR A 5 -12.50 18.04 31.72
C THR A 5 -13.17 18.17 30.35
N HIS A 6 -13.35 17.05 29.64
CA HIS A 6 -14.04 17.00 28.35
C HIS A 6 -15.37 16.26 28.50
N GLU A 7 -16.48 16.87 28.08
CA GLU A 7 -17.83 16.28 28.15
C GLU A 7 -18.09 15.24 27.06
N THR A 8 -17.32 15.29 25.96
CA THR A 8 -17.40 14.34 24.86
C THR A 8 -15.99 13.92 24.45
N LEU A 9 -15.88 12.68 23.96
CA LEU A 9 -14.60 12.14 23.49
C LEU A 9 -14.09 13.08 22.38
N PRO A 10 -12.91 13.70 22.53
CA PRO A 10 -12.38 14.57 21.50
C PRO A 10 -12.26 13.77 20.20
N PRO A 11 -12.58 14.36 19.04
CA PRO A 11 -12.50 13.66 17.77
C PRO A 11 -11.11 13.06 17.66
N GLN A 12 -11.05 11.75 17.43
CA GLN A 12 -9.80 11.03 17.27
C GLN A 12 -9.07 11.69 16.11
N LYS A 13 -8.11 12.58 16.41
CA LYS A 13 -7.18 13.11 15.41
C LYS A 13 -6.49 11.87 14.87
N MET A 14 -6.97 11.37 13.72
CA MET A 14 -6.32 10.26 13.06
C MET A 14 -4.87 10.70 12.89
N PRO A 15 -3.90 10.01 13.52
CA PRO A 15 -2.51 10.38 13.35
C PRO A 15 -2.27 10.41 11.85
N ARG A 16 -1.60 11.46 11.35
CA ARG A 16 -1.22 11.65 9.94
C ARG A 16 -0.45 10.42 9.43
N ARG A 17 -1.14 9.31 9.16
CA ARG A 17 -0.66 8.09 8.48
C ARG A 17 -0.68 8.28 6.97
N THR A 18 -0.66 9.53 6.51
CA THR A 18 -0.80 9.90 5.09
C THR A 18 0.47 9.69 4.29
N LYS A 19 1.66 9.67 4.93
CA LYS A 19 2.98 9.46 4.26
C LYS A 19 3.30 8.02 3.85
N GLY A 20 2.42 7.06 4.12
CA GLY A 20 2.53 5.73 3.50
C GLY A 20 1.39 5.47 2.53
N LEU A 21 0.26 6.15 2.73
CA LEU A 21 -0.90 6.00 1.87
C LEU A 21 -0.72 6.75 0.55
N ARG A 22 -0.16 7.97 0.58
CA ARG A 22 0.07 8.78 -0.63
C ARG A 22 0.96 8.07 -1.63
N GLU A 23 2.01 7.42 -1.15
CA GLU A 23 3.04 6.73 -1.91
C GLU A 23 2.48 5.41 -2.47
N LEU A 24 1.68 4.68 -1.67
CA LEU A 24 0.93 3.52 -2.18
C LEU A 24 -0.10 3.92 -3.25
N THR A 25 -0.78 5.05 -3.10
CA THR A 25 -1.69 5.58 -4.13
C THR A 25 -0.92 5.98 -5.38
N ALA A 26 0.22 6.66 -5.25
CA ALA A 26 1.06 7.01 -6.40
C ALA A 26 1.58 5.75 -7.13
N TYR A 27 1.91 4.70 -6.38
CA TYR A 27 2.31 3.41 -6.93
C TYR A 27 1.17 2.72 -7.68
N ARG A 28 -0.05 2.77 -7.15
CA ARG A 28 -1.27 2.33 -7.84
C ARG A 28 -1.49 3.12 -9.13
N ASP A 29 -1.41 4.45 -9.08
CA ASP A 29 -1.58 5.32 -10.25
C ASP A 29 -0.55 5.01 -11.35
N ALA A 30 0.68 4.63 -10.98
CA ALA A 30 1.70 4.21 -11.92
C ALA A 30 1.33 2.91 -12.65
N MET A 31 0.67 1.95 -11.98
CA MET A 31 0.15 0.73 -12.62
C MET A 31 -1.03 1.04 -13.55
N HIS A 32 -1.92 1.94 -13.16
CA HIS A 32 -3.04 2.38 -14.01
C HIS A 32 -2.58 3.09 -15.29
N LYS A 33 -1.50 3.87 -15.21
CA LYS A 33 -0.87 4.48 -16.38
C LYS A 33 -0.18 3.47 -17.31
N ASN A 34 0.12 2.28 -16.81
CA ASN A 34 0.90 1.25 -17.49
C ASN A 34 0.28 -0.16 -17.28
N PRO A 35 -0.95 -0.40 -17.78
CA PRO A 35 -1.61 -1.69 -17.61
C PRO A 35 -0.78 -2.83 -18.22
N GLY A 36 -0.75 -3.99 -17.56
CA GLY A 36 0.03 -5.16 -17.98
C GLY A 36 1.54 -5.12 -17.66
N LEU A 37 2.11 -3.94 -17.36
CA LEU A 37 3.53 -3.79 -17.04
C LEU A 37 3.83 -3.98 -15.55
N TRP A 38 4.96 -4.62 -15.25
CA TRP A 38 5.47 -4.78 -13.89
C TRP A 38 6.11 -3.48 -13.41
N ILE A 39 5.46 -2.81 -12.47
CA ILE A 39 6.02 -1.66 -11.76
C ILE A 39 6.77 -2.19 -10.54
N GLY A 40 8.02 -1.74 -10.35
CA GLY A 40 8.84 -2.08 -9.19
C GLY A 40 8.93 -0.91 -8.21
N ALA A 41 8.89 -1.18 -6.91
CA ALA A 41 9.16 -0.19 -5.87
C ALA A 41 9.95 -0.79 -4.70
N ASP A 42 10.78 0.03 -4.08
CA ASP A 42 11.50 -0.30 -2.86
C ASP A 42 10.69 0.13 -1.61
N PHE A 43 11.01 -0.44 -0.45
CA PHE A 43 10.27 -0.15 0.79
C PHE A 43 10.33 1.33 1.17
N HIS A 44 11.47 1.98 0.89
CA HIS A 44 11.67 3.40 1.12
C HIS A 44 10.78 4.28 0.24
N ASP A 45 10.47 3.84 -0.98
CA ASP A 45 9.60 4.57 -1.90
C ASP A 45 8.15 4.51 -1.44
N LEU A 46 7.71 3.33 -0.98
CA LEU A 46 6.34 3.10 -0.54
C LEU A 46 6.06 3.62 0.87
N ARG A 47 7.10 3.68 1.72
CA ARG A 47 7.00 4.09 3.12
C ARG A 47 8.18 4.95 3.57
N PRO A 48 8.31 6.17 3.05
CA PRO A 48 9.41 7.07 3.39
C PRO A 48 9.43 7.37 4.90
N GLY A 49 10.60 7.18 5.52
CA GLY A 49 10.82 7.48 6.95
C GLY A 49 10.35 6.38 7.92
N GLN A 50 9.76 5.29 7.43
CA GLN A 50 9.48 4.13 8.28
C GLN A 50 10.75 3.25 8.35
N ARG A 51 11.24 2.95 9.56
CA ARG A 51 12.31 1.95 9.74
C ARG A 51 11.71 0.55 9.63
N ILE A 52 12.43 -0.36 8.99
CA ILE A 52 12.09 -1.78 8.96
C ILE A 52 12.23 -2.32 10.39
N ALA A 53 11.11 -2.51 11.07
CA ALA A 53 11.08 -3.01 12.43
C ALA A 53 11.31 -4.53 12.43
N SER A 54 12.58 -4.93 12.50
CA SER A 54 13.07 -6.30 12.70
C SER A 54 12.99 -7.27 11.50
N HIS A 55 13.90 -8.25 11.51
CA HIS A 55 14.11 -9.29 10.50
C HIS A 55 12.98 -10.31 10.31
N ARG A 56 11.94 -10.34 11.17
CA ARG A 56 10.96 -11.44 11.16
C ARG A 56 9.80 -11.27 10.18
N SER A 57 9.52 -10.06 9.72
CA SER A 57 8.45 -9.79 8.76
C SER A 57 8.98 -8.91 7.64
N ASN A 58 8.96 -9.43 6.41
CA ASN A 58 9.30 -8.64 5.25
C ASN A 58 8.18 -7.61 5.03
N PRO A 59 8.41 -6.31 5.26
CA PRO A 59 7.33 -5.33 5.14
C PRO A 59 6.80 -5.25 3.70
N MET A 60 7.61 -5.63 2.71
CA MET A 60 7.19 -5.70 1.31
C MET A 60 6.22 -6.85 1.05
N SER A 61 6.36 -7.99 1.73
CA SER A 61 5.38 -9.07 1.62
C SER A 61 4.03 -8.65 2.20
N SER A 62 4.02 -7.83 3.26
CA SER A 62 2.78 -7.25 3.77
C SER A 62 2.10 -6.33 2.74
N ILE A 63 2.87 -5.53 2.00
CA ILE A 63 2.31 -4.68 0.94
C ILE A 63 1.82 -5.52 -0.24
N ALA A 64 2.55 -6.55 -0.65
CA ALA A 64 2.10 -7.49 -1.67
C ALA A 64 0.75 -8.14 -1.30
N VAL A 65 0.60 -8.52 -0.03
CA VAL A 65 -0.67 -9.07 0.49
C VAL A 65 -1.78 -8.01 0.50
N LEU A 66 -1.49 -6.75 0.79
CA LEU A 66 -2.49 -5.67 0.69
C LEU A 66 -3.02 -5.53 -0.73
N ILE A 67 -2.12 -5.55 -1.72
CA ILE A 67 -2.47 -5.46 -3.15
C ILE A 67 -3.31 -6.66 -3.57
N ARG A 68 -2.86 -7.89 -3.29
CA ARG A 68 -3.57 -9.13 -3.63
C ARG A 68 -4.93 -9.27 -2.93
N LYS A 69 -5.10 -8.64 -1.76
CA LYS A 69 -6.38 -8.64 -1.03
C LYS A 69 -7.29 -7.48 -1.41
N HIS A 70 -6.97 -6.72 -2.45
CA HIS A 70 -7.73 -5.54 -2.89
C HIS A 70 -8.04 -4.60 -1.73
N LYS A 71 -7.06 -4.40 -0.83
CA LYS A 71 -7.23 -3.50 0.31
C LYS A 71 -6.83 -2.10 -0.10
N HIS A 72 -7.51 -1.11 0.49
CA HIS A 72 -7.22 0.30 0.30
C HIS A 72 -5.70 0.59 0.33
N PRO A 73 -5.12 1.24 -0.69
CA PRO A 73 -5.77 1.99 -1.79
C PRO A 73 -6.08 1.20 -3.09
N PHE A 74 -5.99 -0.14 -3.08
CA PHE A 74 -6.18 -1.02 -4.24
C PHE A 74 -7.59 -1.65 -4.31
N ASP A 75 -8.58 -1.00 -3.69
CA ASP A 75 -9.97 -1.44 -3.57
C ASP A 75 -10.89 -0.92 -4.70
N ASP A 76 -10.31 -0.65 -5.87
CA ASP A 76 -10.92 0.10 -6.97
C ASP A 76 -11.57 -0.78 -8.05
N GLY A 77 -11.93 -2.03 -7.73
CA GLY A 77 -12.55 -2.99 -8.66
C GLY A 77 -11.60 -3.58 -9.71
N HIS A 78 -10.32 -3.23 -9.66
CA HIS A 78 -9.30 -3.70 -10.59
C HIS A 78 -8.50 -4.87 -10.01
N THR A 79 -8.03 -5.75 -10.90
CA THR A 79 -7.23 -6.91 -10.49
C THR A 79 -5.76 -6.60 -10.53
N TYR A 80 -5.07 -6.77 -9.41
CA TYR A 80 -3.63 -6.54 -9.32
C TYR A 80 -2.90 -7.82 -8.98
N GLU A 81 -1.79 -8.03 -9.67
CA GLU A 81 -0.79 -9.00 -9.24
C GLU A 81 0.33 -8.28 -8.52
N ALA A 82 0.83 -8.91 -7.46
CA ALA A 82 1.98 -8.41 -6.73
C ALA A 82 2.91 -9.54 -6.35
N TYR A 83 4.21 -9.35 -6.52
CA TYR A 83 5.27 -10.27 -6.13
C TYR A 83 6.34 -9.54 -5.34
N CYS A 84 6.77 -10.15 -4.24
CA CYS A 84 7.86 -9.62 -3.43
C CYS A 84 9.12 -10.44 -3.75
N ARG A 85 10.21 -9.77 -4.12
CA ARG A 85 11.52 -10.39 -4.35
C ARG A 85 12.58 -9.66 -3.54
N GLY A 86 12.93 -10.23 -2.39
CA GLY A 86 13.84 -9.59 -1.43
C GLY A 86 13.23 -8.31 -0.86
N VAL A 87 13.90 -7.18 -1.08
CA VAL A 87 13.48 -5.84 -0.60
C VAL A 87 12.64 -5.06 -1.64
N ARG A 88 12.39 -5.65 -2.81
CA ARG A 88 11.62 -5.04 -3.89
C ARG A 88 10.23 -5.66 -4.01
N LEU A 89 9.25 -4.81 -4.28
CA LEU A 89 7.89 -5.19 -4.62
C LEU A 89 7.71 -4.94 -6.11
N TYR A 90 7.18 -5.92 -6.81
CA TYR A 90 6.73 -5.79 -8.19
C TYR A 90 5.22 -5.94 -8.19
N ALA A 91 4.51 -5.04 -8.84
CA ALA A 91 3.07 -5.18 -9.00
C ALA A 91 2.64 -4.67 -10.38
N ARG A 92 1.59 -5.29 -10.91
CA ARG A 92 1.00 -4.92 -12.19
C ARG A 92 -0.51 -4.94 -12.08
N LEU A 93 -1.14 -4.08 -12.88
CA LEU A 93 -2.56 -4.14 -13.15
C LEU A 93 -2.80 -5.22 -14.20
N VAL A 94 -3.61 -6.23 -13.86
CA VAL A 94 -4.01 -7.30 -14.79
C VAL A 94 -5.19 -6.78 -15.62
N PRO A 95 -5.02 -6.57 -16.94
CA PRO A 95 -6.11 -6.16 -17.80
C PRO A 95 -7.17 -7.26 -17.86
N ASP A 96 -8.44 -6.89 -18.02
CA ASP A 96 -9.55 -7.85 -18.07
C ASP A 96 -9.39 -8.91 -19.19
N GLU A 97 -8.63 -8.61 -20.24
CA GLU A 97 -8.30 -9.54 -21.33
C GLU A 97 -7.40 -10.72 -20.88
N GLU A 98 -6.62 -10.59 -19.80
CA GLU A 98 -5.81 -11.69 -19.24
C GLU A 98 -6.61 -12.58 -18.27
N LYS A 99 -7.82 -12.19 -17.85
CA LYS A 99 -8.65 -12.97 -16.91
C LYS A 99 -9.30 -14.21 -17.55
N GLU A 100 -9.39 -14.26 -18.88
CA GLU A 100 -10.01 -15.38 -19.62
C GLU A 100 -9.06 -16.57 -19.86
N GLN A 101 -7.79 -16.49 -19.44
CA GLN A 101 -6.80 -17.54 -19.72
C GLN A 101 -6.28 -18.30 -18.48
N GLN A 102 -6.88 -18.11 -17.30
CA GLN A 102 -6.55 -18.91 -16.09
C GLN A 102 -7.67 -19.87 -15.69
#